data_AF-A0A514BRY3-F1
#
_entry.id   AF-A0A514BRY3-F1
#
_cell.length_a   1.000
_cell.length_b   1.000
_cell.length_c   1.000
_cell.angle_alpha   90.00
_cell.angle_beta   90.00
_cell.angle_gamma   90.00
#
_symmetry.space_group_name_H-M   'P 1'
#
loop_
_entity.id
_entity.type
_entity.pdbx_description
1 polymer ?
#
loop_
_entity_poly.entity_id
_entity_poly.type
_entity_poly.pdbx_seq_one_letter_code
_entity_poly.pdbx_strand_id
1 'polypeptide(L)'
;MSEATLKGLSSLLRWREFRESGTASEYRQARADTARAQDALAKAQKSLDYLQARRGDLLRGERLDIAIIELLAQLETNTADVLDEHCLTVEAAQVHEMQCRSTHLEARAQTRAVQARHGRVLVAEQERTDKLTFDRMADLLASARRLSGD
;
A
#
# COMPACT_ATOMS: atom_id res chain seq x y z
N MET A 1 33.92 7.25 -11.19
CA MET A 1 33.03 8.42 -11.03
C MET A 1 33.35 9.12 -9.71
N SER A 2 32.72 10.25 -9.38
CA SER A 2 33.03 10.98 -8.13
C SER A 2 32.29 10.34 -6.94
N GLU A 3 32.95 10.24 -5.79
CA GLU A 3 32.37 9.84 -4.50
C GLU A 3 31.07 10.62 -4.17
N ALA A 4 31.01 11.88 -4.63
CA ALA A 4 29.83 12.73 -4.55
C ALA A 4 28.59 12.15 -5.26
N THR A 5 28.78 11.43 -6.38
CA THR A 5 27.67 10.81 -7.12
C THR A 5 27.07 9.64 -6.35
N LEU A 6 27.91 8.83 -5.69
CA LEU A 6 27.46 7.70 -4.88
C LEU A 6 26.73 8.19 -3.62
N LYS A 7 27.27 9.21 -2.94
CA LYS A 7 26.60 9.88 -1.80
C LYS A 7 25.26 10.53 -2.19
N GLY A 8 25.20 11.13 -3.39
CA GLY A 8 23.96 11.68 -3.94
C GLY A 8 22.91 10.60 -4.19
N LEU A 9 23.30 9.49 -4.83
CA LEU A 9 22.41 8.36 -5.10
C LEU A 9 21.94 7.67 -3.81
N SER A 10 22.81 7.49 -2.82
CA SER A 10 22.43 6.89 -1.54
C SER A 10 21.44 7.77 -0.78
N SER A 11 21.63 9.09 -0.80
CA SER A 11 20.70 10.04 -0.19
C SER A 11 19.34 10.04 -0.89
N LEU A 12 19.34 9.98 -2.22
CA LEU A 12 18.12 9.89 -3.02
C LEU A 12 17.40 8.55 -2.78
N LEU A 13 18.14 7.44 -2.68
CA LEU A 13 17.58 6.13 -2.35
C LEU A 13 16.87 6.16 -0.99
N ARG A 14 17.52 6.67 0.07
CA ARG A 14 16.92 6.80 1.41
C ARG A 14 15.64 7.64 1.38
N TRP A 15 15.64 8.75 0.63
CA TRP A 15 14.45 9.57 0.49
C TRP A 15 13.31 8.83 -0.25
N ARG A 16 13.63 8.03 -1.27
CA ARG A 16 12.65 7.20 -1.98
C ARG A 16 12.07 6.10 -1.09
N GLU A 17 12.91 5.40 -0.34
CA GLU A 17 12.48 4.39 0.64
C GLU A 17 11.56 5.00 1.70
N PHE A 18 11.88 6.20 2.19
CA PHE A 18 11.02 6.93 3.10
C PHE A 18 9.65 7.24 2.47
N ARG A 19 9.62 7.74 1.23
CA ARG A 19 8.36 8.02 0.51
C ARG A 19 7.55 6.74 0.24
N GLU A 20 8.19 5.65 -0.14
CA GLU A 20 7.55 4.34 -0.31
C GLU A 20 6.95 3.85 1.01
N SER A 21 7.66 3.99 2.12
CA SER A 21 7.14 3.60 3.44
C SER A 21 5.91 4.41 3.86
N GLY A 22 5.88 5.71 3.56
CA GLY A 22 4.72 6.58 3.82
C GLY A 22 3.51 6.15 3.01
N THR A 23 3.66 6.01 1.69
CA THR A 23 2.56 5.56 0.81
C THR A 23 2.09 4.13 1.12
N ALA A 24 2.99 3.24 1.57
CA ALA A 24 2.61 1.91 2.03
C ALA A 24 1.78 1.94 3.33
N SER A 25 2.05 2.90 4.21
CA SER A 25 1.24 3.12 5.42
C SER A 25 -0.14 3.66 5.06
N GLU A 26 -0.22 4.66 4.17
CA GLU A 26 -1.47 5.22 3.67
C GLU A 26 -2.33 4.15 3.00
N TYR A 27 -1.74 3.31 2.13
CA TYR A 27 -2.47 2.20 1.49
C TYR A 27 -3.01 1.19 2.50
N ARG A 28 -2.24 0.83 3.53
CA ARG A 28 -2.72 -0.07 4.60
C ARG A 28 -3.87 0.54 5.38
N GLN A 29 -3.82 1.85 5.66
CA GLN A 29 -4.89 2.56 6.33
C GLN A 29 -6.15 2.59 5.48
N ALA A 30 -6.03 2.98 4.20
CA ALA A 30 -7.16 3.00 3.27
C ALA A 30 -7.84 1.63 3.15
N ARG A 31 -7.06 0.55 3.07
CA ARG A 31 -7.59 -0.83 3.05
C ARG A 31 -8.33 -1.19 4.35
N ALA A 32 -7.83 -0.76 5.51
CA ALA A 32 -8.51 -0.97 6.78
C ALA A 32 -9.84 -0.21 6.85
N ASP A 33 -9.89 1.00 6.29
CA ASP A 33 -11.11 1.81 6.23
C ASP A 33 -12.14 1.23 5.25
N THR A 34 -11.71 0.68 4.10
CA THR A 34 -12.60 -0.10 3.21
C THR A 34 -13.22 -1.29 3.95
N ALA A 35 -12.41 -2.06 4.69
CA ALA A 35 -12.91 -3.19 5.45
C ALA A 35 -13.93 -2.78 6.53
N ARG A 36 -13.68 -1.68 7.24
CA ARG A 36 -14.63 -1.11 8.21
C ARG A 36 -15.94 -0.67 7.56
N ALA A 37 -15.87 -0.04 6.39
CA ALA A 37 -17.06 0.37 5.64
C ALA A 37 -17.88 -0.85 5.18
N GLN A 38 -17.22 -1.91 4.71
CA GLN A 38 -17.86 -3.17 4.34
C GLN A 38 -18.52 -3.85 5.54
N ASP A 39 -17.86 -3.86 6.70
CA ASP A 39 -18.43 -4.40 7.94
C ASP A 39 -19.66 -3.60 8.40
N ALA A 40 -19.65 -2.27 8.24
CA ALA A 40 -20.80 -1.42 8.55
C ALA A 40 -21.97 -1.72 7.61
N LEU A 41 -21.71 -1.81 6.31
CA LEU A 41 -22.72 -2.19 5.31
C LEU A 41 -23.32 -3.57 5.61
N ALA A 42 -22.49 -4.57 5.95
CA ALA A 42 -22.96 -5.90 6.30
C ALA A 42 -23.85 -5.91 7.55
N LYS A 43 -23.60 -5.03 8.52
CA LYS A 43 -24.47 -4.87 9.71
C LYS A 43 -25.80 -4.20 9.36
N ALA A 44 -25.78 -3.20 8.48
CA ALA A 44 -27.00 -2.54 8.00
C ALA A 44 -27.88 -3.53 7.23
N GLN A 45 -27.30 -4.32 6.32
CA GLN A 45 -28.01 -5.36 5.58
C GLN A 45 -28.68 -6.38 6.52
N LYS A 46 -27.95 -6.88 7.53
CA LYS A 46 -28.53 -7.81 8.52
C LYS A 46 -29.71 -7.22 9.28
N SER A 47 -29.69 -5.91 9.54
CA SER A 47 -30.77 -5.22 10.22
C SER A 47 -32.02 -5.15 9.33
N LEU A 48 -31.83 -4.86 8.04
CA LEU A 48 -32.90 -4.88 7.04
C LEU A 48 -33.49 -6.29 6.88
N ASP A 49 -32.66 -7.31 6.74
CA ASP A 49 -33.09 -8.71 6.62
C ASP A 49 -33.93 -9.15 7.83
N TYR A 50 -33.52 -8.73 9.04
CA TYR A 50 -34.27 -9.00 10.27
C TYR A 50 -35.65 -8.34 10.27
N LEU A 51 -35.75 -7.07 9.85
CA LEU A 51 -37.04 -6.37 9.76
C LEU A 51 -37.97 -7.04 8.76
N GLN A 52 -37.46 -7.40 7.57
CA GLN A 52 -38.21 -8.10 6.54
C GLN A 52 -38.71 -9.47 7.01
N ALA A 53 -37.85 -10.23 7.71
CA ALA A 53 -38.24 -11.50 8.32
C ALA A 53 -39.36 -11.31 9.36
N ARG A 54 -39.23 -10.30 10.23
CA ARG A 54 -40.22 -9.97 11.25
C ARG A 54 -41.56 -9.58 10.65
N ARG A 55 -41.56 -8.78 9.59
CA ARG A 55 -42.76 -8.45 8.82
C ARG A 55 -43.39 -9.70 8.21
N GLY A 56 -42.59 -10.59 7.61
CA GLY A 56 -43.06 -11.86 7.06
C GLY A 56 -43.72 -12.78 8.10
N ASP A 57 -43.20 -12.80 9.34
CA ASP A 57 -43.79 -13.58 10.43
C ASP A 57 -45.13 -12.98 10.91
N LEU A 58 -45.24 -11.65 10.98
CA LEU A 58 -46.50 -10.98 11.35
C LEU A 58 -47.59 -11.19 10.31
N LEU A 59 -47.25 -11.14 9.02
CA LEU A 59 -48.19 -11.41 7.93
C LEU A 59 -48.69 -12.87 7.95
N ARG A 60 -47.86 -13.82 8.40
CA ARG A 60 -48.23 -15.24 8.55
C ARG A 60 -49.02 -15.54 9.83
N GLY A 61 -48.83 -14.76 10.89
CA GLY A 61 -49.37 -15.03 12.23
C GLY A 61 -50.82 -14.60 12.48
N GLU A 62 -51.57 -14.15 11.47
CA GLU A 62 -52.98 -13.70 11.52
C GLU A 62 -53.29 -12.56 12.52
N ARG A 63 -52.30 -12.02 13.24
CA ARG A 63 -52.40 -10.84 14.11
C ARG A 63 -51.91 -9.60 13.38
N LEU A 64 -52.78 -9.08 12.52
CA LEU A 64 -52.52 -7.86 11.75
C LEU A 64 -52.94 -6.64 12.56
N ASP A 65 -52.04 -6.13 13.40
CA ASP A 65 -52.15 -4.76 13.88
C ASP A 65 -51.56 -3.82 12.82
N ILE A 66 -52.42 -3.03 12.19
CA ILE A 66 -52.07 -2.10 11.12
C ILE A 66 -50.97 -1.13 11.61
N ALA A 67 -51.04 -0.67 12.86
CA ALA A 67 -50.07 0.27 13.40
C ALA A 67 -48.66 -0.34 13.50
N ILE A 68 -48.57 -1.64 13.82
CA ILE A 68 -47.29 -2.36 13.89
C ILE A 68 -46.70 -2.54 12.49
N ILE A 69 -47.54 -2.82 11.49
CA ILE A 69 -47.11 -2.98 10.10
C ILE A 69 -46.60 -1.66 9.52
N GLU A 70 -47.29 -0.55 9.77
CA GLU A 70 -46.87 0.79 9.36
C GLU A 70 -45.54 1.19 10.01
N LEU A 71 -45.38 0.92 11.32
CA LEU A 71 -44.11 1.17 12.02
C LEU A 71 -42.96 0.36 11.41
N LEU A 72 -43.17 -0.92 11.11
CA LEU A 72 -42.16 -1.75 10.48
C LEU A 72 -41.81 -1.27 9.07
N ALA A 73 -42.78 -0.85 8.27
CA ALA A 73 -42.53 -0.28 6.95
C ALA A 73 -41.70 1.01 7.03
N GLN A 74 -41.96 1.86 8.03
CA GLN A 74 -41.15 3.05 8.26
C GLN A 74 -39.72 2.69 8.67
N LEU A 75 -39.55 1.72 9.56
CA LEU A 75 -38.22 1.24 9.96
C LEU A 75 -37.47 0.63 8.78
N GLU A 76 -38.14 -0.16 7.94
CA GLU A 76 -37.57 -0.74 6.71
C GLU A 76 -37.06 0.36 5.77
N THR A 77 -37.88 1.37 5.51
CA THR A 77 -37.50 2.54 4.68
C THR A 77 -36.28 3.24 5.26
N ASN A 78 -36.30 3.58 6.55
CA ASN A 78 -35.18 4.24 7.21
C ASN A 78 -33.89 3.38 7.16
N THR A 79 -34.01 2.05 7.31
CA THR A 79 -32.84 1.16 7.20
C THR A 79 -32.34 1.00 5.77
N ALA A 80 -33.21 1.09 4.77
CA ALA A 80 -32.82 1.10 3.37
C ALA A 80 -32.06 2.38 3.02
N ASP A 81 -32.52 3.54 3.49
CA ASP A 81 -31.83 4.82 3.31
C ASP A 81 -30.41 4.78 3.92
N VAL A 82 -30.28 4.25 5.15
CA VAL A 82 -28.98 4.06 5.82
C VAL A 82 -28.09 3.06 5.05
N LEU A 83 -28.69 2.04 4.44
CA LEU A 83 -27.95 1.07 3.63
C LEU A 83 -27.39 1.72 2.37
N ASP A 84 -28.17 2.56 1.69
CA ASP A 84 -27.74 3.32 0.52
C ASP A 84 -26.60 4.29 0.89
N GLU A 85 -26.69 4.98 2.03
CA GLU A 85 -25.58 5.79 2.56
C GLU A 85 -24.31 4.94 2.77
N HIS A 86 -24.45 3.76 3.37
CA HIS A 86 -23.32 2.85 3.57
C HIS A 86 -22.73 2.34 2.25
N CYS A 87 -23.55 2.04 1.24
CA CYS A 87 -23.07 1.69 -0.10
C CYS A 87 -22.20 2.80 -0.68
N LEU A 88 -22.65 4.06 -0.61
CA LEU A 88 -21.87 5.21 -1.08
C LEU A 88 -20.55 5.37 -0.29
N THR A 89 -20.56 5.12 1.03
CA THR A 89 -19.32 5.16 1.82
C THR A 89 -18.33 4.06 1.43
N VAL A 90 -18.82 2.86 1.09
CA VAL A 90 -17.98 1.75 0.62
C VAL A 90 -17.38 2.09 -0.73
N GLU A 91 -18.17 2.63 -1.66
CA GLU A 91 -17.67 3.07 -2.97
C GLU A 91 -16.59 4.15 -2.84
N ALA A 92 -16.83 5.17 -2.00
CA ALA A 92 -15.86 6.22 -1.73
C ALA A 92 -14.56 5.67 -1.12
N ALA A 93 -14.67 4.73 -0.16
CA ALA A 93 -13.50 4.07 0.44
C ALA A 93 -12.72 3.22 -0.58
N GLN A 94 -13.41 2.51 -1.47
CA GLN A 94 -12.77 1.73 -2.54
C GLN A 94 -12.03 2.62 -3.54
N VAL A 95 -12.62 3.76 -3.93
CA VAL A 95 -11.96 4.75 -4.78
C VAL A 95 -10.69 5.28 -4.11
N HIS A 96 -10.77 5.60 -2.80
CA HIS A 96 -9.62 6.05 -2.04
C HIS A 96 -8.53 4.97 -1.94
N GLU A 97 -8.90 3.72 -1.65
CA GLU A 97 -7.96 2.59 -1.65
C GLU A 97 -7.26 2.43 -3.00
N MET A 98 -8.00 2.52 -4.11
CA MET A 98 -7.42 2.43 -5.45
C MET A 98 -6.41 3.56 -5.72
N GLN A 99 -6.70 4.78 -5.27
CA GLN A 99 -5.77 5.91 -5.38
C GLN A 99 -4.51 5.70 -4.53
N CYS A 100 -4.65 5.28 -3.26
CA CYS A 100 -3.50 4.98 -2.41
C CYS A 100 -2.67 3.81 -2.95
N ARG A 101 -3.31 2.83 -3.59
CA ARG A 101 -2.63 1.72 -4.24
C ARG A 101 -1.80 2.19 -5.44
N SER A 102 -2.36 3.04 -6.31
CA SER A 102 -1.62 3.53 -7.47
C SER A 102 -0.40 4.36 -7.04
N THR A 103 -0.56 5.26 -6.07
CA THR A 103 0.55 6.07 -5.55
C THR A 103 1.63 5.22 -4.89
N HIS A 104 1.25 4.18 -4.15
CA HIS A 104 2.21 3.23 -3.57
C HIS A 104 2.98 2.46 -4.66
N LEU A 105 2.30 1.99 -5.71
CA LEU A 105 2.95 1.30 -6.82
C LEU A 105 3.93 2.21 -7.58
N GLU A 106 3.55 3.46 -7.81
CA GLU A 106 4.42 4.47 -8.42
C GLU A 106 5.65 4.75 -7.55
N ALA A 107 5.47 4.96 -6.24
CA ALA A 107 6.57 5.16 -5.31
C ALA A 107 7.54 3.97 -5.31
N ARG A 108 7.00 2.74 -5.26
CA ARG A 108 7.79 1.50 -5.32
C ARG A 108 8.56 1.34 -6.62
N ALA A 109 7.96 1.68 -7.76
CA ALA A 109 8.64 1.65 -9.06
C ALA A 109 9.82 2.65 -9.09
N GLN A 110 9.62 3.85 -8.55
CA GLN A 110 10.66 4.88 -8.44
C GLN A 110 11.80 4.45 -7.51
N THR A 111 11.51 3.83 -6.36
CA THR A 111 12.53 3.27 -5.47
C THR A 111 13.36 2.20 -6.18
N ARG A 112 12.71 1.24 -6.85
CA ARG A 112 13.39 0.16 -7.59
C ARG A 112 14.32 0.70 -8.67
N ALA A 113 13.89 1.71 -9.42
CA ALA A 113 14.72 2.33 -10.46
C ALA A 113 16.01 2.93 -9.89
N VAL A 114 15.89 3.62 -8.74
CA VAL A 114 17.04 4.20 -8.04
C VAL A 114 17.92 3.12 -7.44
N GLN A 115 17.34 2.10 -6.82
CA GLN A 115 18.06 0.97 -6.24
C GLN A 115 18.89 0.23 -7.30
N ALA A 116 18.30 -0.04 -8.47
CA ALA A 116 19.01 -0.65 -9.59
C ALA A 116 20.17 0.23 -10.11
N ARG A 117 19.97 1.55 -10.18
CA ARG A 117 21.05 2.49 -10.53
C ARG A 117 22.14 2.53 -9.47
N HIS A 118 21.79 2.59 -8.20
CA HIS A 118 22.72 2.58 -7.08
C HIS A 118 23.57 1.30 -7.09
N GLY A 119 22.94 0.13 -7.27
CA GLY A 119 23.63 -1.15 -7.39
C GLY A 119 24.65 -1.19 -8.52
N ARG A 120 24.28 -0.73 -9.73
CA ARG A 120 25.21 -0.65 -10.87
C ARG A 120 26.41 0.25 -10.60
N VAL A 121 26.19 1.41 -9.99
CA VAL A 121 27.27 2.35 -9.66
C VAL A 121 28.18 1.77 -8.58
N LEU A 122 27.61 1.11 -7.57
CA LEU A 122 28.38 0.49 -6.49
C LEU A 122 29.29 -0.63 -7.02
N VAL A 123 28.76 -1.51 -7.88
CA VAL A 123 29.56 -2.56 -8.53
C VAL A 123 30.68 -1.95 -9.38
N ALA A 124 30.39 -0.94 -10.19
CA ALA A 124 31.39 -0.29 -11.04
C ALA A 124 32.51 0.41 -10.24
N GLU A 125 32.19 1.02 -9.09
CA GLU A 125 33.20 1.59 -8.21
C GLU A 125 34.03 0.50 -7.52
N GLN A 126 33.41 -0.61 -7.12
CA GLN A 126 34.11 -1.75 -6.52
C GLN A 126 35.09 -2.39 -7.51
N GLU A 127 34.65 -2.65 -8.76
CA GLU A 127 35.52 -3.16 -9.83
C GLU A 127 36.70 -2.21 -10.10
N ARG A 128 36.46 -0.90 -10.03
CA ARG A 128 37.52 0.11 -10.21
C ARG A 128 38.50 0.09 -9.04
N THR A 129 38.03 -0.02 -7.80
CA THR A 129 38.92 -0.10 -6.63
C THR A 129 39.73 -1.38 -6.66
N ASP A 130 39.12 -2.50 -7.03
CA ASP A 130 39.79 -3.79 -7.13
C ASP A 130 40.87 -3.75 -8.22
N LYS A 131 40.57 -3.17 -9.39
CA LYS A 131 41.57 -2.98 -10.43
C LYS A 131 42.76 -2.14 -9.95
N LEU A 132 42.50 -1.02 -9.27
CA LEU A 132 43.57 -0.15 -8.73
C LEU A 132 44.43 -0.85 -7.67
N THR A 133 43.86 -1.71 -6.84
CA THR A 133 44.63 -2.49 -5.85
C THR A 133 45.47 -3.56 -6.53
N PHE A 134 44.92 -4.25 -7.53
CA PHE A 134 45.68 -5.20 -8.36
C PHE A 134 46.86 -4.53 -9.08
N ASP A 135 46.64 -3.39 -9.74
CA ASP A 135 47.69 -2.65 -10.44
C ASP A 135 48.81 -2.22 -9.46
N ARG A 136 48.46 -1.71 -8.28
CA ARG A 136 49.44 -1.35 -7.23
C ARG A 136 50.25 -2.55 -6.75
N MET A 137 49.61 -3.71 -6.54
CA MET A 137 50.32 -4.92 -6.14
C MET A 137 51.27 -5.40 -7.23
N ALA A 138 50.85 -5.34 -8.50
CA ALA A 138 51.69 -5.70 -9.64
C ALA A 138 52.93 -4.78 -9.74
N ASP A 139 52.75 -3.47 -9.56
CA ASP A 139 53.85 -2.50 -9.55
C ASP A 139 54.83 -2.74 -8.38
N LEU A 140 54.33 -3.05 -7.19
CA LEU A 140 55.16 -3.39 -6.03
C LEU A 140 55.95 -4.68 -6.27
N LEU A 141 55.35 -5.71 -6.86
CA LEU A 141 56.05 -6.94 -7.20
C LEU A 141 57.10 -6.73 -8.30
N ALA A 142 56.76 -5.94 -9.34
CA ALA A 142 57.69 -5.62 -10.41
C ALA A 142 58.89 -4.80 -9.91
N SER A 143 58.68 -3.84 -9.01
CA SER A 143 59.76 -3.08 -8.38
C SER A 143 60.61 -3.93 -7.43
N ALA A 144 60.00 -4.82 -6.64
CA ALA A 144 60.72 -5.77 -5.79
C ALA A 144 61.63 -6.72 -6.62
N ARG A 145 61.16 -7.19 -7.78
CA ARG A 145 61.99 -7.99 -8.71
C ARG A 145 63.18 -7.20 -9.26
N ARG A 146 62.97 -5.94 -9.67
CA ARG A 146 64.08 -5.08 -10.15
C ARG A 146 65.14 -4.80 -9.07
N LEU A 147 64.74 -4.74 -7.80
CA LEU A 147 65.64 -4.49 -6.68
C LEU A 147 66.37 -5.75 -6.19
N SER A 148 65.83 -6.95 -6.46
CA SER A 148 66.42 -8.23 -6.04
C SER A 148 67.47 -8.79 -7.01
N GLY A 149 67.68 -8.15 -8.16
CA GLY A 149 68.84 -8.40 -9.01
C GLY A 149 68.82 -9.73 -9.78
N ASP A 150 67.65 -10.14 -10.28
CA ASP A 150 67.55 -11.00 -11.47
C ASP A 150 67.46 -10.15 -12.74
#